data_AF-A0AAN5RGS8-F1
#
_entry.id   AF-A0AAN5RGS8-F1
#
_cell.length_a   1.000
_cell.length_b   1.000
_cell.length_c   1.000
_cell.angle_alpha   90.00
_cell.angle_beta   90.00
_cell.angle_gamma   90.00
#
_symmetry.space_group_name_H-M   'P 1'
#
loop_
_entity.id
_entity.type
_entity.pdbx_description
1 polymer ?
#
loop_
_entity_poly.entity_id
_entity_poly.type
_entity_poly.pdbx_seq_one_letter_code
_entity_poly.pdbx_strand_id
1 'polypeptide(L)'
;MKKLMISVIFILSGVSCLAEAGSFNISQYHNTNDLIWSRAFRKHITHFFGGLTGYYFWRGSVSEQVADGLWGTPDDIVRVDKNIWMASACRTHSCSEKAAYITDGHDELFALIGYMCPSGKGRVDYKYDGCLSLFYHDRRAEKLFSPYILRWRDRFVPGAPVYRIRVRGIIRK
;
A
#
# COMPACT_ATOMS: atom_id res chain seq x y z
N MET A 1 64.91 11.73 17.14
CA MET A 1 63.77 12.60 16.75
C MET A 1 63.32 12.26 15.33
N LYS A 2 62.12 11.68 15.16
CA LYS A 2 61.11 11.99 14.10
C LYS A 2 60.08 10.86 13.98
N LYS A 3 58.98 11.06 14.72
CA LYS A 3 57.57 10.78 14.44
C LYS A 3 57.21 9.47 13.73
N LEU A 4 56.77 8.49 14.53
CA LEU A 4 55.85 7.41 14.11
C LEU A 4 54.49 8.04 13.75
N MET A 5 54.07 7.96 12.49
CA MET A 5 52.70 8.31 12.08
C MET A 5 51.78 7.14 12.40
N ILE A 6 50.88 7.34 13.36
CA ILE A 6 49.77 6.44 13.67
C ILE A 6 48.62 6.79 12.71
N SER A 7 48.36 5.91 11.74
CA SER A 7 47.16 5.98 10.90
C SER A 7 45.97 5.41 11.67
N VAL A 8 45.10 6.28 12.18
CA VAL A 8 43.81 5.89 12.76
C VAL A 8 42.83 5.69 11.62
N ILE A 9 42.51 4.43 11.31
CA ILE A 9 41.44 4.08 10.39
C ILE A 9 40.11 4.23 11.15
N PHE A 10 39.38 5.31 10.88
CA PHE A 10 37.99 5.47 11.32
C PHE A 10 37.11 4.50 10.51
N ILE A 11 36.85 3.32 11.06
CA ILE A 11 35.80 2.42 10.57
C ILE A 11 34.47 3.06 10.99
N LEU A 12 33.90 3.88 10.10
CA LEU A 12 32.51 4.28 10.17
C LEU A 12 31.66 3.03 9.93
N SER A 13 31.31 2.37 11.03
CA SER A 13 30.25 1.37 11.09
C SER A 13 28.94 2.04 10.70
N GLY A 14 28.69 2.15 9.40
CA GLY A 14 27.36 2.42 8.87
C GLY A 14 26.48 1.29 9.32
N VAL A 15 25.78 1.47 10.44
CA VAL A 15 24.63 0.66 10.81
C VAL A 15 23.60 0.91 9.72
N SER A 16 23.70 0.12 8.65
CA SER A 16 22.62 -0.08 7.72
C SER A 16 21.48 -0.64 8.56
N CYS A 17 20.61 0.25 9.01
CA CYS A 17 19.31 -0.11 9.52
C CYS A 17 18.64 -0.87 8.37
N LEU A 18 18.74 -2.20 8.41
CA LEU A 18 17.84 -3.09 7.70
C LEU A 18 16.47 -2.73 8.26
N ALA A 19 15.83 -1.74 7.65
CA ALA A 19 14.41 -1.53 7.82
C ALA A 19 13.78 -2.83 7.33
N GLU A 20 13.45 -3.69 8.27
CA GLU A 20 12.66 -4.86 8.03
C GLU A 20 11.42 -4.36 7.29
N ALA A 21 11.25 -4.83 6.05
CA ALA A 21 10.10 -4.50 5.22
C ALA A 21 8.88 -5.22 5.82
N GLY A 22 8.44 -4.75 6.99
CA GLY A 22 7.26 -5.20 7.70
C GLY A 22 6.07 -4.29 7.41
N SER A 23 4.88 -4.80 7.70
CA SER A 23 3.65 -4.02 7.62
C SER A 23 3.59 -2.84 8.60
N PHE A 24 2.56 -2.00 8.47
CA PHE A 24 2.37 -0.83 9.31
C PHE A 24 1.25 -1.04 10.34
N ASN A 25 1.54 -0.85 11.62
CA ASN A 25 0.51 -0.98 12.66
C ASN A 25 -0.49 0.20 12.61
N ILE A 26 -1.70 -0.09 12.13
CA ILE A 26 -2.80 0.89 12.03
C ILE A 26 -3.77 0.88 13.22
N SER A 27 -3.63 -0.05 14.17
CA SER A 27 -4.58 -0.20 15.30
C SER A 27 -4.62 1.01 16.26
N GLN A 28 -3.62 1.87 16.19
CA GLN A 28 -3.50 3.07 17.02
C GLN A 28 -4.22 4.30 16.46
N TYR A 29 -4.71 4.24 15.22
CA TYR A 29 -5.40 5.36 14.58
C TYR A 29 -6.91 5.14 14.67
N HIS A 30 -7.68 6.22 14.81
CA HIS A 30 -9.13 6.13 14.91
C HIS A 30 -9.80 6.02 13.55
N ASN A 31 -9.39 6.86 12.60
CA ASN A 31 -9.96 6.90 11.25
C ASN A 31 -8.87 7.01 10.16
N THR A 32 -9.31 6.89 8.92
CA THR A 32 -8.44 6.96 7.72
C THR A 32 -7.72 8.30 7.57
N ASN A 33 -8.31 9.41 8.03
CA ASN A 33 -7.70 10.75 7.93
C ASN A 33 -6.55 10.91 8.92
N ASP A 34 -6.71 10.43 10.16
CA ASP A 34 -5.61 10.37 11.15
C ASP A 34 -4.45 9.53 10.63
N LEU A 35 -4.76 8.39 10.01
CA LEU A 35 -3.79 7.48 9.44
C LEU A 35 -3.03 8.12 8.28
N ILE A 36 -3.71 8.75 7.32
CA ILE A 36 -3.06 9.32 6.15
C ILE A 36 -2.32 10.64 6.45
N TRP A 37 -2.72 11.37 7.50
CA TRP A 37 -1.94 12.49 8.03
C TRP A 37 -0.61 12.05 8.66
N SER A 38 -0.48 10.78 9.05
CA SER A 38 0.77 10.24 9.58
C SER A 38 1.88 10.28 8.53
N ARG A 39 2.93 11.07 8.81
CA ARG A 39 4.15 11.10 7.99
C ARG A 39 4.78 9.71 7.87
N ALA A 40 4.69 8.90 8.94
CA ALA A 40 5.24 7.54 8.95
C ALA A 40 4.46 6.63 7.99
N PHE A 41 3.13 6.70 8.00
CA PHE A 41 2.32 5.89 7.09
C PHE A 41 2.48 6.31 5.63
N ARG A 42 2.56 7.62 5.34
CA ARG A 42 2.84 8.09 3.97
C ARG A 42 4.18 7.58 3.45
N LYS A 43 5.22 7.64 4.29
CA LYS A 43 6.54 7.07 3.97
C LYS A 43 6.46 5.56 3.74
N HIS A 44 5.66 4.86 4.54
CA HIS A 44 5.41 3.42 4.40
C HIS A 44 4.77 3.09 3.05
N ILE A 45 3.69 3.76 2.66
CA ILE A 45 3.04 3.56 1.34
C ILE A 45 4.05 3.82 0.21
N THR A 46 4.82 4.91 0.28
CA THR A 46 5.86 5.19 -0.72
C THR A 46 6.92 4.07 -0.77
N HIS A 47 7.31 3.52 0.37
CA HIS A 47 8.27 2.42 0.42
C HIS A 47 7.72 1.12 -0.18
N PHE A 48 6.48 0.76 0.19
CA PHE A 48 5.79 -0.42 -0.31
C PHE A 48 5.70 -0.43 -1.84
N PHE A 49 5.24 0.68 -2.44
CA PHE A 49 5.06 0.76 -3.89
C PHE A 49 6.35 1.11 -4.64
N GLY A 50 7.34 1.72 -3.98
CA GLY A 50 8.54 2.21 -4.62
C GLY A 50 8.24 3.08 -5.85
N GLY A 51 8.89 2.80 -6.97
CA GLY A 51 8.69 3.50 -8.24
C GLY A 51 7.51 2.99 -9.08
N LEU A 52 6.60 2.18 -8.52
CA LEU A 52 5.48 1.63 -9.29
C LEU A 52 4.54 2.76 -9.74
N THR A 53 4.29 2.80 -11.04
CA THR A 53 3.31 3.69 -11.66
C THR A 53 2.17 2.89 -12.29
N GLY A 54 1.01 3.52 -12.45
CA GLY A 54 -0.15 2.92 -13.07
C GLY A 54 -1.24 3.95 -13.36
N TYR A 55 -2.31 3.48 -13.98
CA TYR A 55 -3.49 4.29 -14.29
C TYR A 55 -4.71 3.61 -13.68
N TYR A 56 -4.94 3.84 -12.38
CA TYR A 56 -6.08 3.29 -11.65
C TYR A 56 -7.16 4.36 -11.42
N PHE A 57 -6.73 5.52 -10.91
CA PHE A 57 -7.55 6.72 -10.75
C PHE A 57 -7.14 7.81 -11.76
N TRP A 58 -5.83 7.91 -11.99
CA TRP A 58 -5.18 8.83 -12.92
C TRP A 58 -3.80 8.25 -13.23
N ARG A 59 -3.12 8.73 -14.28
CA ARG A 59 -1.81 8.20 -14.66
C ARG A 59 -0.71 8.76 -13.74
N GLY A 60 -0.12 7.93 -12.89
CA GLY A 60 1.02 8.33 -12.06
C GLY A 60 1.44 7.31 -11.01
N SER A 61 1.98 7.79 -9.89
CA SER A 61 2.47 6.95 -8.79
C SER A 61 1.32 6.16 -8.16
N VAL A 62 1.52 4.86 -7.92
CA VAL A 62 0.50 4.05 -7.24
C VAL A 62 0.40 4.45 -5.77
N SER A 63 1.51 4.84 -5.13
CA SER A 63 1.48 5.30 -3.74
C SER A 63 0.65 6.57 -3.56
N GLU A 64 0.72 7.51 -4.51
CA GLU A 64 -0.08 8.74 -4.48
C GLU A 64 -1.56 8.44 -4.72
N GLN A 65 -1.87 7.54 -5.67
CA GLN A 65 -3.25 7.10 -5.90
C GLN A 65 -3.85 6.39 -4.67
N VAL A 66 -3.08 5.55 -3.97
CA VAL A 66 -3.53 4.93 -2.71
C VAL A 66 -3.77 5.97 -1.63
N ALA A 67 -2.85 6.94 -1.49
CA ALA A 67 -3.02 8.02 -0.52
C ALA A 67 -4.30 8.83 -0.80
N ASP A 68 -4.53 9.21 -2.06
CA ASP A 68 -5.74 9.92 -2.48
C ASP A 68 -7.02 9.12 -2.18
N GLY A 69 -6.98 7.79 -2.39
CA GLY A 69 -8.12 6.92 -2.14
C GLY A 69 -8.41 6.66 -0.65
N LEU A 70 -7.45 6.95 0.24
CA LEU A 70 -7.60 6.88 1.69
C LEU A 70 -7.94 8.23 2.34
N TRP A 71 -7.96 9.32 1.56
CA TRP A 71 -8.06 10.70 2.06
C TRP A 71 -9.48 11.28 2.12
N GLY A 72 -10.48 10.64 1.52
CA GLY A 72 -11.82 11.23 1.39
C GLY A 72 -12.57 11.45 2.70
N THR A 73 -13.86 11.10 2.73
CA THR A 73 -14.60 11.15 4.00
C THR A 73 -13.92 10.23 5.01
N PRO A 74 -13.60 10.71 6.23
CA PRO A 74 -13.03 9.86 7.27
C PRO A 74 -13.92 8.63 7.49
N ASP A 75 -13.31 7.45 7.49
CA ASP A 75 -13.98 6.20 7.85
C ASP A 75 -13.18 5.52 8.97
N ASP A 76 -13.87 4.76 9.81
CA ASP A 76 -13.27 4.14 10.97
C ASP A 76 -12.27 3.04 10.55
N ILE A 77 -11.20 2.90 11.32
CA ILE A 77 -10.31 1.76 11.18
C ILE A 77 -10.95 0.56 11.87
N VAL A 78 -11.25 -0.46 11.08
CA VAL A 78 -12.03 -1.61 11.54
C VAL A 78 -11.14 -2.81 11.79
N ARG A 79 -11.42 -3.53 12.88
CA ARG A 79 -10.87 -4.87 13.11
C ARG A 79 -11.77 -5.89 12.43
N VAL A 80 -11.28 -6.53 11.38
CA VAL A 80 -12.06 -7.49 10.58
C VAL A 80 -11.93 -8.94 11.05
N ASP A 81 -10.87 -9.24 11.80
CA ASP A 81 -10.67 -10.52 12.50
C ASP A 81 -9.67 -10.34 13.67
N LYS A 82 -9.34 -11.42 14.37
CA LYS A 82 -8.30 -11.46 15.39
C LYS A 82 -6.97 -10.97 14.82
N ASN A 83 -6.61 -9.76 15.24
CA ASN A 83 -5.37 -9.05 14.90
C ASN A 83 -5.32 -8.54 13.46
N ILE A 84 -6.40 -8.67 12.68
CA ILE A 84 -6.47 -8.13 11.32
C ILE A 84 -7.23 -6.81 11.34
N TRP A 85 -6.56 -5.76 10.90
CA TRP A 85 -7.09 -4.41 10.83
C TRP A 85 -7.17 -3.95 9.38
N MET A 86 -8.19 -3.16 9.08
CA MET A 86 -8.42 -2.61 7.76
C MET A 86 -8.78 -1.13 7.84
N ALA A 87 -8.11 -0.33 7.02
CA ALA A 87 -8.47 1.05 6.73
C ALA A 87 -9.01 1.11 5.31
N SER A 88 -10.14 1.78 5.08
CA SER A 88 -10.66 2.00 3.73
C SER A 88 -11.42 3.30 3.66
N ALA A 89 -11.23 4.05 2.59
CA ALA A 89 -12.02 5.25 2.32
C ALA A 89 -12.31 5.34 0.81
N CYS A 90 -12.77 6.51 0.40
CA CYS A 90 -12.93 6.86 -0.99
C CYS A 90 -12.03 8.02 -1.39
N ARG A 91 -11.79 8.17 -2.69
CA ARG A 91 -11.11 9.35 -3.22
C ARG A 91 -12.00 10.58 -3.05
N THR A 92 -11.42 11.70 -2.66
CA THR A 92 -12.14 12.98 -2.54
C THR A 92 -12.86 13.29 -3.85
N HIS A 93 -14.15 13.66 -3.74
CA HIS A 93 -15.04 13.96 -4.88
C HIS A 93 -15.34 12.80 -5.85
N SER A 94 -14.85 11.58 -5.59
CA SER A 94 -15.08 10.40 -6.43
C SER A 94 -15.29 9.19 -5.55
N CYS A 95 -16.46 9.11 -4.90
CA CYS A 95 -16.63 8.14 -3.83
C CYS A 95 -16.83 6.69 -4.32
N SER A 96 -16.96 6.51 -5.63
CA SER A 96 -16.90 5.21 -6.30
C SER A 96 -15.47 4.72 -6.55
N GLU A 97 -14.48 5.61 -6.56
CA GLU A 97 -13.06 5.25 -6.51
C GLU A 97 -12.63 5.11 -5.05
N LYS A 98 -12.07 3.96 -4.68
CA LYS A 98 -11.78 3.63 -3.28
C LYS A 98 -10.44 2.99 -3.10
N ALA A 99 -9.83 3.20 -1.94
CA ALA A 99 -8.66 2.45 -1.51
C ALA A 99 -8.94 1.68 -0.22
N ALA A 100 -8.19 0.60 -0.03
CA ALA A 100 -8.12 -0.10 1.24
C ALA A 100 -6.68 -0.52 1.53
N TYR A 101 -6.37 -0.55 2.83
CA TYR A 101 -5.15 -1.12 3.39
C TYR A 101 -5.56 -2.14 4.46
N ILE A 102 -4.98 -3.33 4.42
CA ILE A 102 -5.27 -4.41 5.38
C ILE A 102 -3.98 -5.06 5.83
N THR A 103 -3.89 -5.36 7.12
CA THR A 103 -2.68 -5.90 7.76
C THR A 103 -3.01 -6.66 9.04
N ASP A 104 -2.12 -7.58 9.41
CA ASP A 104 -2.11 -8.24 10.72
C ASP A 104 -0.92 -7.84 11.61
N GLY A 105 -0.13 -6.84 11.20
CA GLY A 105 1.12 -6.44 11.85
C GLY A 105 2.37 -7.14 11.31
N HIS A 106 2.22 -8.21 10.52
CA HIS A 106 3.32 -8.89 9.83
C HIS A 106 3.18 -8.81 8.31
N ASP A 107 2.04 -9.26 7.79
CA ASP A 107 1.67 -9.22 6.39
C ASP A 107 0.84 -7.97 6.09
N GLU A 108 0.85 -7.55 4.82
CA GLU A 108 0.00 -6.45 4.36
C GLU A 108 -0.43 -6.56 2.90
N LEU A 109 -1.54 -5.90 2.59
CA LEU A 109 -2.07 -5.77 1.25
C LEU A 109 -2.74 -4.41 1.07
N PHE A 110 -2.56 -3.82 -0.12
CA PHE A 110 -3.29 -2.65 -0.55
C PHE A 110 -4.27 -3.01 -1.67
N ALA A 111 -5.40 -2.31 -1.73
CA ALA A 111 -6.39 -2.49 -2.77
C ALA A 111 -6.90 -1.15 -3.30
N LEU A 112 -7.22 -1.13 -4.59
CA LEU A 112 -7.90 -0.01 -5.26
C LEU A 112 -9.13 -0.52 -6.01
N ILE A 113 -10.26 0.18 -5.84
CA ILE A 113 -11.43 0.07 -6.71
C ILE A 113 -11.42 1.28 -7.62
N GLY A 114 -11.32 1.08 -8.94
CA GLY A 114 -11.32 2.15 -9.94
C GLY A 114 -11.88 1.69 -11.27
N TYR A 115 -11.99 2.62 -12.22
CA TYR A 115 -12.58 2.36 -13.55
C TYR A 115 -11.55 2.06 -14.63
N MET A 116 -10.30 2.44 -14.39
CA MET A 116 -9.18 2.18 -15.29
C MET A 116 -8.53 0.86 -14.91
N CYS A 117 -8.89 -0.18 -15.65
CA CYS A 117 -8.59 -1.56 -15.28
C CYS A 117 -7.37 -2.07 -16.05
N PRO A 118 -6.35 -2.60 -15.35
CA PRO A 118 -5.21 -3.21 -16.01
C PRO A 118 -5.67 -4.23 -17.06
N SER A 119 -5.16 -4.11 -18.28
CA SER A 119 -5.31 -5.13 -19.32
C SER A 119 -3.93 -5.69 -19.67
N GLY A 120 -3.90 -6.89 -20.25
CA GLY A 120 -2.65 -7.56 -20.57
C GLY A 120 -1.72 -6.67 -21.40
N LYS A 121 -0.39 -6.89 -21.27
CA LYS A 121 0.66 -6.14 -21.98
C LYS A 121 0.76 -4.65 -21.60
N GLY A 122 0.47 -4.29 -20.34
CA GLY A 122 0.62 -2.92 -19.84
C GLY A 122 -0.41 -1.93 -20.37
N ARG A 123 -1.49 -2.44 -20.97
CA ARG A 123 -2.62 -1.65 -21.42
C ARG A 123 -3.59 -1.46 -20.26
N VAL A 124 -4.53 -0.53 -20.42
CA VAL A 124 -5.56 -0.23 -19.45
C VAL A 124 -6.86 -0.01 -20.20
N ASP A 125 -7.93 -0.65 -19.73
CA ASP A 125 -9.25 -0.57 -20.33
C ASP A 125 -10.22 0.08 -19.34
N TYR A 126 -11.03 1.02 -19.82
CA TYR A 126 -12.12 1.55 -19.01
C TYR A 126 -13.21 0.50 -18.83
N LYS A 127 -13.66 0.28 -17.59
CA LYS A 127 -14.81 -0.56 -17.27
C LYS A 127 -15.80 0.25 -16.43
N TYR A 128 -17.03 0.39 -16.93
CA TYR A 128 -18.08 1.13 -16.22
C TYR A 128 -18.40 0.53 -14.84
N ASP A 129 -18.35 -0.80 -14.71
CA ASP A 129 -18.57 -1.49 -13.43
C ASP A 129 -17.32 -1.53 -12.53
N GLY A 130 -16.23 -0.89 -12.97
CA GLY A 130 -14.95 -0.84 -12.28
C GLY A 130 -14.21 -2.17 -12.22
N CYS A 131 -13.16 -2.19 -11.42
CA CYS A 131 -12.36 -3.37 -11.09
C CYS A 131 -11.64 -3.19 -9.76
N LEU A 132 -11.19 -4.31 -9.22
CA LEU A 132 -10.38 -4.37 -8.01
C LEU A 132 -8.93 -4.68 -8.38
N SER A 133 -7.99 -3.82 -7.97
CA SER A 133 -6.55 -4.06 -8.09
C SER A 133 -5.97 -4.33 -6.71
N LEU A 134 -5.34 -5.50 -6.52
CA LEU A 134 -4.72 -5.97 -5.29
C LEU A 134 -3.21 -5.89 -5.41
N PHE A 135 -2.54 -5.27 -4.43
CA PHE A 135 -1.10 -5.09 -4.40
C PHE A 135 -0.51 -5.75 -3.16
N TYR A 136 0.48 -6.62 -3.38
CA TYR A 136 1.12 -7.40 -2.32
C TYR A 136 2.57 -7.72 -2.68
N HIS A 137 3.43 -7.88 -1.67
CA HIS A 137 4.79 -8.40 -1.85
C HIS A 137 4.84 -9.93 -1.76
N ASP A 138 4.22 -10.48 -0.71
CA ASP A 138 4.16 -11.91 -0.41
C ASP A 138 2.81 -12.52 -0.86
N ARG A 139 2.87 -13.71 -1.47
CA ARG A 139 1.68 -14.51 -1.83
C ARG A 139 0.89 -14.94 -0.60
N ARG A 140 1.52 -15.03 0.56
CA ARG A 140 0.85 -15.31 1.83
C ARG A 140 -0.12 -14.20 2.20
N ALA A 141 0.32 -12.95 2.18
CA ALA A 141 -0.53 -11.78 2.41
C ALA A 141 -1.72 -11.74 1.42
N GLU A 142 -1.47 -12.01 0.14
CA GLU A 142 -2.54 -12.10 -0.86
C GLU A 142 -3.59 -13.16 -0.50
N LYS A 143 -3.16 -14.37 -0.14
CA LYS A 143 -4.08 -15.45 0.25
C LYS A 143 -4.83 -15.12 1.54
N LEU A 144 -4.13 -14.58 2.54
CA LEU A 144 -4.68 -14.27 3.86
C LEU A 144 -5.74 -13.17 3.78
N PHE A 145 -5.47 -12.09 3.04
CA PHE A 145 -6.32 -10.90 3.05
C PHE A 145 -7.35 -10.85 1.93
N SER A 146 -7.18 -11.60 0.83
CA SER A 146 -8.13 -11.61 -0.28
C SER A 146 -9.58 -11.85 0.16
N PRO A 147 -9.92 -12.81 1.05
CA PRO A 147 -11.31 -13.02 1.45
C PRO A 147 -11.98 -11.78 2.04
N TYR A 148 -11.26 -10.99 2.84
CA TYR A 148 -11.77 -9.76 3.44
C TYR A 148 -11.97 -8.67 2.39
N ILE A 149 -10.98 -8.51 1.51
CA ILE A 149 -11.00 -7.47 0.47
C ILE A 149 -12.01 -7.78 -0.63
N LEU A 150 -12.24 -9.05 -0.97
CA LEU A 150 -13.29 -9.44 -1.92
C LEU A 150 -14.69 -9.17 -1.35
N ARG A 151 -14.93 -9.47 -0.07
CA ARG A 151 -16.18 -9.07 0.60
C ARG A 151 -16.34 -7.55 0.66
N TRP A 152 -15.26 -6.82 0.92
CA TRP A 152 -15.27 -5.36 0.88
C TRP A 152 -15.63 -4.83 -0.52
N ARG A 153 -15.01 -5.37 -1.57
CA ARG A 153 -15.30 -5.06 -2.98
C ARG A 153 -16.77 -5.29 -3.30
N ASP A 154 -17.33 -6.43 -2.90
CA ASP A 154 -18.70 -6.81 -3.28
C ASP A 154 -19.78 -5.87 -2.74
N ARG A 155 -19.46 -5.04 -1.73
CA ARG A 155 -20.34 -3.98 -1.25
C ARG A 155 -20.40 -2.75 -2.17
N PHE A 156 -19.42 -2.59 -3.08
CA PHE A 156 -19.28 -1.38 -3.89
C PHE A 156 -19.29 -1.68 -5.40
N VAL A 157 -18.60 -2.74 -5.84
CA VAL A 157 -18.51 -3.16 -7.26
C VAL A 157 -18.65 -4.69 -7.35
N PRO A 158 -19.86 -5.24 -7.12
CA PRO A 158 -20.08 -6.68 -7.07
C PRO A 158 -19.71 -7.37 -8.38
N GLY A 159 -18.95 -8.46 -8.28
CA GLY A 159 -18.53 -9.24 -9.45
C GLY A 159 -17.44 -8.59 -10.32
N ALA A 160 -16.97 -7.39 -9.97
CA ALA A 160 -15.94 -6.69 -10.73
C ALA A 160 -14.64 -7.52 -10.82
N PRO A 161 -13.94 -7.49 -11.97
CA PRO A 161 -12.74 -8.30 -12.18
C PRO A 161 -11.63 -7.91 -11.20
N VAL A 162 -10.83 -8.90 -10.84
CA VAL A 162 -9.77 -8.77 -9.83
C VAL A 162 -8.40 -8.93 -10.47
N TYR A 163 -7.58 -7.90 -10.36
CA TYR A 163 -6.21 -7.86 -10.83
C TYR A 163 -5.28 -8.00 -9.64
N ARG A 164 -4.34 -8.94 -9.72
CA ARG A 164 -3.38 -9.26 -8.64
C ARG A 164 -1.99 -8.85 -9.07
N ILE A 165 -1.49 -7.77 -8.49
CA ILE A 165 -0.20 -7.17 -8.81
C ILE A 165 0.78 -7.50 -7.69
N ARG A 166 1.74 -8.36 -7.99
CA ARG A 166 2.87 -8.58 -7.07
C ARG A 166 3.83 -7.40 -7.20
N VAL A 167 3.93 -6.60 -6.15
CA VAL A 167 4.89 -5.50 -6.08
C VAL A 167 6.26 -6.11 -5.80
N ARG A 168 7.26 -5.82 -6.64
CA ARG A 168 8.63 -6.24 -6.39
C ARG A 168 9.32 -5.16 -5.58
N GLY A 169 9.89 -5.52 -4.44
CA GLY A 169 10.64 -4.58 -3.61
C GLY A 169 11.76 -3.91 -4.39
N ILE A 170 12.13 -2.70 -3.98
CA ILE A 170 13.31 -2.02 -4.51
C ILE A 170 14.54 -2.87 -4.15
N ILE A 171 15.16 -3.52 -5.13
CA ILE A 171 16.54 -3.99 -4.98
C ILE A 171 17.38 -2.71 -4.87
N ARG A 172 17.70 -2.29 -3.64
CA ARG A 172 18.74 -1.30 -3.41
C ARG A 172 20.04 -1.97 -3.84
N LYS A 173 20.57 -1.58 -5.01
CA LYS A 173 21.97 -1.81 -5.34
C LYS A 173 22.85 -0.96 -4.43
#